data_AF-A0A924Q0F6-F1
#
_entry.id   AF-A0A924Q0F6-F1
#
_cell.length_a   1.000
_cell.length_b   1.000
_cell.length_c   1.000
_cell.angle_alpha   90.00
_cell.angle_beta   90.00
_cell.angle_gamma   90.00
#
_symmetry.space_group_name_H-M   'P 1'
#
loop_
_entity.id
_entity.type
_entity.pdbx_description
1 polymer ?
#
loop_
_entity_poly.entity_id
_entity_poly.type
_entity_poly.pdbx_seq_one_letter_code
_entity_poly.pdbx_strand_id
1 'polypeptide(L)'
;MSAQQRLSALQANHPLPVIDPTRLGEVLEELHLPVQALDTVSLDRVKQLYDGLRPGLHPALQASVDRGQIVIGEVGLPSPCAYIERLSVDQSLIVMHSGLFEFLYRIARPLSATVFRVEGDADKVGIERAELARIVCEIFWWQLETDGHLGPGYPITPEQKRFANLLAHSAESFLLAHEFGHALVALNGDMGMDGLPITAAQEEALADRLGLHMYLTARTANVVNPEPLLLSLHFAGAELALQVWDVMSKLKMPFVDGVHPPARARIKGLRAMLREFVESDEILDELLRLPKLLEETFDEVTRIVDAGGGEHTTVFDQQGKELVLAIHASLDKCAAETIPDYVTFYSEAVDFMNQGYAHQVLSDVFNKVAAEFAVLRAQLGHFGAGDLLKFNRFKLLIGLSDQLPEPAKSLFSASLARVAN
;
A
#
# COMPACT_ATOMS: atom_id res chain seq x y z
N MET A 1 17.79 17.13 -21.11
CA MET A 1 17.10 17.51 -19.86
C MET A 1 17.85 16.82 -18.73
N SER A 2 18.24 17.53 -17.67
CA SER A 2 18.92 16.92 -16.51
C SER A 2 17.96 16.11 -15.65
N ALA A 3 18.48 15.20 -14.81
CA ALA A 3 17.67 14.41 -13.89
C ALA A 3 16.90 15.27 -12.89
N GLN A 4 17.51 16.34 -12.38
CA GLN A 4 16.83 17.28 -11.48
C GLN A 4 15.69 18.03 -12.18
N GLN A 5 15.88 18.45 -13.42
CA GLN A 5 14.82 19.10 -14.21
C GLN A 5 13.66 18.13 -14.48
N ARG A 6 13.97 16.86 -14.76
CA ARG A 6 12.96 15.81 -14.95
C ARG A 6 12.14 15.59 -13.69
N LEU A 7 12.78 15.39 -12.53
CA LEU A 7 12.09 15.24 -11.25
C LEU A 7 11.20 16.45 -10.94
N SER A 8 11.74 17.66 -11.11
CA SER A 8 10.99 18.89 -10.85
C SER A 8 9.75 19.01 -11.75
N ALA A 9 9.85 18.58 -13.02
CA ALA A 9 8.70 18.54 -13.92
C ALA A 9 7.65 17.50 -13.51
N LEU A 10 8.07 16.32 -13.03
CA LEU A 10 7.16 15.30 -12.50
C LEU A 10 6.44 15.80 -11.25
N GLN A 11 7.15 16.42 -10.31
CA GLN A 11 6.58 16.98 -9.08
C GLN A 11 5.66 18.18 -9.36
N ALA A 12 5.94 18.98 -10.39
CA ALA A 12 5.05 20.05 -10.80
C ALA A 12 3.71 19.53 -11.37
N ASN A 13 3.75 18.39 -12.08
CA ASN A 13 2.55 17.75 -12.62
C ASN A 13 1.81 16.89 -11.58
N HIS A 14 2.54 16.35 -10.62
CA HIS A 14 2.05 15.45 -9.58
C HIS A 14 2.63 15.88 -8.22
N PRO A 15 2.10 16.97 -7.63
CA PRO A 15 2.63 17.53 -6.39
C PRO A 15 2.47 16.54 -5.25
N LEU A 16 3.43 16.54 -4.33
CA LEU A 16 3.40 15.70 -3.14
C LEU A 16 2.12 15.95 -2.33
N PRO A 17 1.55 14.91 -1.69
CA PRO A 17 0.38 15.06 -0.84
C PRO A 17 0.68 16.02 0.31
N VAL A 18 -0.27 16.93 0.57
CA VAL A 18 -0.20 17.83 1.72
C VAL A 18 -0.69 17.07 2.94
N ILE A 19 0.16 16.90 3.94
CA ILE A 19 -0.23 16.29 5.20
C ILE A 19 -1.13 17.28 5.95
N ASP A 20 -2.34 16.85 6.29
CA ASP A 20 -3.26 17.60 7.14
C ASP A 20 -2.67 17.71 8.57
N PRO A 21 -2.34 18.93 9.05
CA PRO A 21 -1.77 19.12 10.38
C PRO A 21 -2.66 18.58 11.51
N THR A 22 -3.98 18.57 11.30
CA THR A 22 -4.94 18.08 12.29
C THR A 22 -4.79 16.57 12.47
N ARG A 23 -4.80 15.83 11.36
CA ARG A 23 -4.58 14.37 11.36
C ARG A 23 -3.22 14.00 11.91
N LEU A 24 -2.19 14.79 11.59
CA LEU A 24 -0.87 14.56 12.12
C LEU A 24 -0.86 14.73 13.66
N GLY A 25 -1.56 15.72 14.19
CA GLY A 25 -1.78 15.87 15.63
C GLY A 25 -2.48 14.67 16.27
N GLU A 26 -3.56 14.19 15.65
CA GLU A 26 -4.31 13.00 16.10
C GLU A 26 -3.42 11.74 16.12
N VAL A 27 -2.59 11.54 15.10
CA VAL A 27 -1.65 10.41 15.05
C VAL A 27 -0.57 10.51 16.12
N LEU A 28 -0.02 11.71 16.35
CA LEU A 28 0.97 11.91 17.40
C LEU A 28 0.38 11.66 18.79
N GLU A 29 -0.86 12.11 19.03
CA GLU A 29 -1.60 11.84 20.25
C GLU A 29 -1.84 10.33 20.45
N GLU A 30 -2.35 9.64 19.41
CA GLU A 30 -2.58 8.19 19.43
C GLU A 30 -1.28 7.42 19.75
N LEU A 31 -0.17 7.84 19.15
CA LEU A 31 1.14 7.21 19.35
C LEU A 31 1.85 7.64 20.64
N HIS A 32 1.26 8.56 21.40
CA HIS A 32 1.82 9.15 22.62
C HIS A 32 3.19 9.82 22.35
N LEU A 33 3.32 10.49 21.20
CA LEU A 33 4.54 11.19 20.79
C LEU A 33 4.40 12.70 21.03
N PRO A 34 5.47 13.40 21.43
CA PRO A 34 5.42 14.84 21.64
C PRO A 34 5.26 15.60 20.32
N VAL A 35 4.45 16.66 20.32
CA VAL A 35 4.22 17.56 19.17
C VAL A 35 5.52 18.18 18.66
N GLN A 36 6.56 18.34 19.49
CA GLN A 36 7.87 18.82 19.05
C GLN A 36 8.61 17.85 18.09
N ALA A 37 8.15 16.61 17.93
CA ALA A 37 8.67 15.71 16.90
C ALA A 37 8.39 16.23 15.47
N LEU A 38 7.42 17.14 15.31
CA LEU A 38 7.02 17.73 14.02
C LEU A 38 8.14 18.51 13.31
N ASP A 39 8.97 19.24 14.06
CA ASP A 39 10.05 20.06 13.49
C ASP A 39 11.14 19.23 12.80
N THR A 40 11.13 17.90 13.02
CA THR A 40 12.07 16.94 12.43
C THR A 40 11.48 16.06 11.33
N VAL A 41 10.16 16.12 11.08
CA VAL A 41 9.53 15.36 10.00
C VAL A 41 9.83 16.07 8.68
N SER A 42 11.00 15.76 8.10
CA SER A 42 11.27 16.08 6.70
C SER A 42 10.15 15.46 5.86
N LEU A 43 9.35 16.29 5.17
CA LEU A 43 8.29 15.83 4.28
C LEU A 43 8.83 14.98 3.10
N ASP A 44 10.14 15.00 2.87
CA ASP A 44 10.79 14.18 1.86
C ASP A 44 11.11 12.77 2.39
N ARG A 45 10.13 11.86 2.27
CA ARG A 45 10.25 10.46 2.72
C ARG A 45 11.37 9.72 2.00
N VAL A 46 11.51 9.94 0.69
CA VAL A 46 12.56 9.32 -0.13
C VAL A 46 13.94 9.76 0.32
N LYS A 47 14.12 11.04 0.66
CA LYS A 47 15.36 11.50 1.26
C LYS A 47 15.67 10.79 2.59
N GLN A 48 14.68 10.60 3.46
CA GLN A 48 14.89 9.89 4.73
C GLN A 48 15.33 8.44 4.48
N LEU A 49 14.69 7.73 3.53
CA LEU A 49 15.10 6.38 3.12
C LEU A 49 16.54 6.38 2.62
N TYR A 50 16.90 7.33 1.75
CA TYR A 50 18.25 7.45 1.23
C TYR A 50 19.28 7.72 2.31
N ASP A 51 19.03 8.66 3.21
CA ASP A 51 19.94 8.98 4.31
C ASP A 51 20.18 7.73 5.19
N GLY A 52 19.13 6.93 5.41
CA GLY A 52 19.22 5.65 6.11
C GLY A 52 19.97 4.56 5.35
N LEU A 53 19.88 4.54 4.02
CA LEU A 53 20.59 3.59 3.14
C LEU A 53 22.04 3.98 2.88
N ARG A 54 22.36 5.27 2.90
CA ARG A 54 23.66 5.84 2.50
C ARG A 54 24.87 5.11 3.09
N PRO A 55 24.90 4.70 4.38
CA PRO A 55 26.02 3.96 4.95
C PRO A 55 26.31 2.62 4.26
N GLY A 56 25.30 1.97 3.67
CA GLY A 56 25.44 0.71 2.94
C GLY A 56 25.59 0.85 1.43
N LEU A 57 25.44 2.05 0.87
CA LEU A 57 25.57 2.27 -0.57
C LEU A 57 27.02 2.15 -1.03
N HIS A 58 27.21 1.58 -2.23
CA HIS A 58 28.52 1.55 -2.88
C HIS A 58 29.10 2.97 -3.07
N PRO A 59 30.40 3.22 -2.83
CA PRO A 59 30.98 4.57 -2.92
C PRO A 59 30.75 5.28 -4.26
N ALA A 60 30.74 4.52 -5.36
CA ALA A 60 30.43 5.07 -6.68
C ALA A 60 29.00 5.62 -6.78
N LEU A 61 28.01 4.96 -6.15
CA LEU A 61 26.63 5.45 -6.11
C LEU A 61 26.53 6.71 -5.26
N GLN A 62 27.18 6.73 -4.08
CA GLN A 62 27.21 7.92 -3.23
C GLN A 62 27.79 9.12 -4.00
N ALA A 63 28.92 8.93 -4.68
CA ALA A 63 29.53 9.97 -5.50
C ALA A 63 28.62 10.41 -6.67
N SER A 64 27.91 9.48 -7.32
CA SER A 64 26.95 9.82 -8.38
C SER A 64 25.76 10.62 -7.86
N VAL A 65 25.24 10.32 -6.67
CA VAL A 65 24.19 11.13 -6.03
C VAL A 65 24.72 12.51 -5.65
N ASP A 66 25.89 12.57 -5.00
CA ASP A 66 26.51 13.84 -4.57
C ASP A 66 26.82 14.78 -5.74
N ARG A 67 27.09 14.23 -6.94
CA ARG A 67 27.29 14.99 -8.19
C ARG A 67 26.01 15.32 -8.95
N GLY A 68 24.84 14.87 -8.48
CA GLY A 68 23.57 15.02 -9.21
C GLY A 68 23.48 14.19 -10.50
N GLN A 69 24.27 13.12 -10.60
CA GLN A 69 24.20 12.13 -11.68
C GLN A 69 23.07 11.13 -11.46
N ILE A 70 22.84 10.77 -10.21
CA ILE A 70 21.63 10.04 -9.80
C ILE A 70 20.82 11.01 -8.96
N VAL A 71 19.61 11.33 -9.42
CA VAL A 71 18.64 12.09 -8.64
C VAL A 71 17.59 11.12 -8.14
N ILE A 72 17.13 11.31 -6.91
CA ILE A 72 16.10 10.49 -6.28
C ILE A 72 14.98 11.41 -5.79
N GLY A 73 13.73 10.95 -5.85
CA GLY A 73 12.65 11.75 -5.31
C GLY A 73 11.30 11.06 -5.29
N GLU A 74 10.40 11.66 -4.50
CA GLU A 74 9.00 11.27 -4.43
C GLU A 74 8.17 12.05 -5.45
N VAL A 75 7.16 11.40 -6.02
CA VAL A 75 6.16 12.00 -6.91
C VAL A 75 4.75 11.69 -6.40
N GLY A 76 3.86 12.68 -6.41
CA GLY A 76 2.50 12.64 -5.84
C GLY A 76 1.48 11.78 -6.59
N LEU A 77 1.89 10.62 -7.10
CA LEU A 77 1.01 9.68 -7.77
C LEU A 77 0.46 8.66 -6.77
N PRO A 78 -0.83 8.27 -6.90
CA PRO A 78 -1.49 7.35 -5.97
C PRO A 78 -1.19 5.87 -6.24
N SER A 79 -0.56 5.53 -7.37
CA SER A 79 -0.21 4.15 -7.70
C SER A 79 1.04 3.67 -6.94
N PRO A 80 1.09 2.42 -6.47
CA PRO A 80 2.24 1.89 -5.74
C PRO A 80 3.38 1.51 -6.70
N CYS A 81 4.28 2.45 -6.99
CA CYS A 81 5.38 2.23 -7.92
C CYS A 81 6.69 2.84 -7.43
N ALA A 82 7.79 2.12 -7.69
CA ALA A 82 9.16 2.61 -7.67
C ALA A 82 9.81 2.21 -9.00
N TYR A 83 10.64 3.08 -9.56
CA TYR A 83 11.38 2.78 -10.79
C TYR A 83 12.60 3.68 -10.96
N ILE A 84 13.51 3.25 -11.84
CA ILE A 84 14.62 4.05 -12.35
C ILE A 84 14.43 4.42 -13.83
N GLU A 85 14.54 5.70 -14.15
CA GLU A 85 14.56 6.25 -15.51
C GLU A 85 16.00 6.64 -15.88
N ARG A 86 16.58 5.97 -16.88
CA ARG A 86 17.87 6.35 -17.46
C ARG A 86 17.65 7.47 -18.48
N LEU A 87 18.12 8.69 -18.17
CA LEU A 87 17.92 9.88 -19.00
C LEU A 87 19.06 10.11 -19.99
N SER A 88 20.28 9.73 -19.60
CA SER A 88 21.47 9.71 -20.45
C SER A 88 22.51 8.75 -19.86
N VAL A 89 23.67 8.60 -20.51
CA VAL A 89 24.77 7.74 -20.04
C VAL A 89 25.18 8.06 -18.60
N ASP A 90 25.15 9.33 -18.20
CA ASP A 90 25.61 9.80 -16.88
C ASP A 90 24.49 10.38 -16.00
N GLN A 91 23.22 10.16 -16.39
CA GLN A 91 22.07 10.72 -15.67
C GLN A 91 20.97 9.68 -15.51
N SER A 92 20.64 9.38 -14.26
CA SER A 92 19.52 8.53 -13.89
C SER A 92 18.63 9.24 -12.87
N LEU A 93 17.35 8.90 -12.90
CA LEU A 93 16.35 9.38 -11.96
C LEU A 93 15.68 8.17 -11.31
N ILE A 94 15.74 8.05 -9.99
CA ILE A 94 14.95 7.08 -9.22
C ILE A 94 13.71 7.79 -8.70
N VAL A 95 12.54 7.24 -8.99
CA VAL A 95 11.25 7.79 -8.59
C VAL A 95 10.51 6.79 -7.71
N MET A 96 9.95 7.28 -6.61
CA MET A 96 8.97 6.54 -5.81
C MET A 96 7.65 7.32 -5.77
N HIS A 97 6.53 6.65 -6.01
CA HIS A 97 5.22 7.27 -5.93
C HIS A 97 4.76 7.36 -4.46
N SER A 98 4.06 8.44 -4.11
CA SER A 98 3.48 8.64 -2.77
C SER A 98 2.55 7.49 -2.35
N GLY A 99 1.79 6.94 -3.31
CA GLY A 99 0.88 5.82 -3.07
C GLY A 99 1.58 4.52 -2.69
N LEU A 100 2.87 4.33 -3.02
CA LEU A 100 3.64 3.16 -2.64
C LEU A 100 3.76 3.02 -1.11
N PHE A 101 4.08 4.11 -0.43
CA PHE A 101 4.24 4.17 1.02
C PHE A 101 2.93 3.81 1.73
N GLU A 102 1.84 4.44 1.28
CA GLU A 102 0.51 4.28 1.87
C GLU A 102 -0.02 2.85 1.64
N PHE A 103 0.22 2.31 0.45
CA PHE A 103 -0.16 0.95 0.08
C PHE A 103 0.62 -0.11 0.88
N LEU A 104 1.95 -0.01 0.94
CA LEU A 104 2.77 -0.95 1.71
C LEU A 104 2.42 -0.90 3.20
N TYR A 105 2.20 0.29 3.77
CA TYR A 105 1.74 0.42 5.14
C TYR A 105 0.35 -0.19 5.34
N ARG A 106 -0.59 0.02 4.41
CA ARG A 106 -1.93 -0.57 4.49
C ARG A 106 -1.88 -2.11 4.49
N ILE A 107 -0.97 -2.71 3.73
CA ILE A 107 -0.74 -4.17 3.70
C ILE A 107 0.01 -4.66 4.95
N ALA A 108 0.96 -3.88 5.48
CA ALA A 108 1.74 -4.24 6.67
C ALA A 108 0.90 -4.24 7.96
N ARG A 109 -0.15 -3.41 8.03
CA ARG A 109 -1.04 -3.31 9.19
C ARG A 109 -1.78 -4.61 9.56
N PRO A 110 -2.55 -5.26 8.65
CA PRO A 110 -3.24 -6.49 9.01
C PRO A 110 -2.26 -7.64 9.27
N LEU A 111 -1.11 -7.67 8.57
CA LEU A 111 -0.02 -8.61 8.86
C LEU A 111 0.46 -8.46 10.30
N SER A 112 0.74 -7.22 10.72
CA SER A 112 1.20 -6.96 12.08
C SER A 112 0.15 -7.27 13.15
N ALA A 113 -1.13 -7.00 12.86
CA ALA A 113 -2.25 -7.36 13.74
C ALA A 113 -2.45 -8.88 13.88
N THR A 114 -1.94 -9.67 12.94
CA THR A 114 -2.02 -11.14 13.00
C THR A 114 -0.78 -11.73 13.68
N VAL A 115 0.41 -11.23 13.35
CA VAL A 115 1.69 -11.82 13.75
C VAL A 115 2.14 -11.35 15.13
N PHE A 116 2.01 -10.07 15.46
CA PHE A 116 2.50 -9.50 16.70
C PHE A 116 1.36 -9.41 17.73
N ARG A 117 0.92 -10.59 18.19
CA ARG A 117 -0.05 -10.70 19.30
C ARG A 117 0.74 -10.70 20.62
N VAL A 118 0.42 -9.76 21.52
CA VAL A 118 1.08 -9.67 22.83
C VAL A 118 0.52 -10.78 23.73
N GLU A 119 1.39 -11.65 24.23
CA GLU A 119 1.00 -12.66 25.22
C GLU A 119 0.59 -11.98 26.54
N GLY A 120 -0.61 -12.29 27.03
CA GLY A 120 -1.10 -11.81 28.33
C GLY A 120 -2.09 -10.64 28.27
N ASP A 121 -2.38 -10.10 27.08
CA ASP A 121 -3.50 -9.18 26.92
C ASP A 121 -4.82 -9.99 26.94
N ALA A 122 -5.72 -9.64 27.86
CA ALA A 122 -6.97 -10.37 28.08
C ALA A 122 -7.91 -10.27 26.88
N ASP A 123 -7.76 -9.21 26.09
CA ASP A 123 -8.41 -9.02 24.82
C ASP A 123 -7.47 -9.51 23.71
N LYS A 124 -7.86 -10.58 23.03
CA LYS A 124 -7.18 -11.12 21.84
C LYS A 124 -7.32 -10.15 20.65
N VAL A 125 -6.86 -8.91 20.81
CA VAL A 125 -6.96 -7.83 19.81
C VAL A 125 -6.03 -8.18 18.65
N GLY A 126 -6.63 -8.54 17.51
CA GLY A 126 -5.91 -8.93 16.31
C GLY A 126 -6.83 -9.61 15.31
N ILE A 127 -6.25 -10.04 14.19
CA ILE A 127 -6.99 -10.63 13.06
C ILE A 127 -6.67 -12.12 13.01
N GLU A 128 -7.68 -12.97 12.84
CA GLU A 128 -7.46 -14.40 12.62
C GLU A 128 -6.81 -14.65 11.25
N ARG A 129 -5.93 -15.66 11.16
CA ARG A 129 -5.14 -15.91 9.94
C ARG A 129 -5.98 -16.12 8.68
N ALA A 130 -7.16 -16.74 8.82
CA ALA A 130 -8.09 -16.92 7.71
C ALA A 130 -8.69 -15.59 7.21
N GLU A 131 -8.88 -14.63 8.10
CA GLU A 131 -9.41 -13.30 7.77
C GLU A 131 -8.32 -12.39 7.18
N LEU A 132 -7.07 -12.54 7.60
CA LEU A 132 -5.93 -11.78 7.09
C LEU A 132 -5.83 -11.79 5.55
N ALA A 133 -5.89 -12.98 4.95
CA ALA A 133 -5.76 -13.12 3.49
C ALA A 133 -6.90 -12.38 2.76
N ARG A 134 -8.14 -12.46 3.27
CA ARG A 134 -9.28 -11.68 2.74
C ARG A 134 -9.02 -10.19 2.81
N ILE A 135 -8.60 -9.68 3.97
CA ILE A 135 -8.35 -8.25 4.18
C ILE A 135 -7.28 -7.75 3.21
N VAL A 136 -6.20 -8.52 3.04
CA VAL A 136 -5.13 -8.20 2.09
C VAL A 136 -5.65 -8.21 0.65
N CYS A 137 -6.43 -9.22 0.23
CA CYS A 137 -7.06 -9.24 -1.09
C CYS A 137 -7.96 -8.02 -1.34
N GLU A 138 -8.74 -7.59 -0.35
CA GLU A 138 -9.59 -6.41 -0.48
C GLU A 138 -8.79 -5.12 -0.67
N ILE A 139 -7.65 -4.98 -0.01
CA ILE A 139 -6.75 -3.84 -0.21
C ILE A 139 -6.22 -3.83 -1.66
N PHE A 140 -5.83 -4.99 -2.19
CA PHE A 140 -5.40 -5.11 -3.60
C PHE A 140 -6.51 -4.78 -4.59
N TRP A 141 -7.70 -5.35 -4.42
CA TRP A 141 -8.84 -5.06 -5.29
C TRP A 141 -9.23 -3.60 -5.23
N TRP A 142 -9.19 -2.99 -4.05
CA TRP A 142 -9.50 -1.59 -3.90
C TRP A 142 -8.48 -0.69 -4.62
N GLN A 143 -7.19 -1.02 -4.51
CA GLN A 143 -6.14 -0.33 -5.25
C GLN A 143 -6.31 -0.47 -6.77
N LEU A 144 -6.69 -1.66 -7.25
CA LEU A 144 -6.94 -1.90 -8.66
C LEU A 144 -8.13 -1.08 -9.20
N GLU A 145 -9.20 -0.93 -8.42
CA GLU A 145 -10.44 -0.28 -8.86
C GLU A 145 -10.42 1.25 -8.71
N THR A 146 -9.67 1.79 -7.75
CA THR A 146 -9.81 3.21 -7.35
C THR A 146 -8.51 3.99 -7.32
N ASP A 147 -7.37 3.35 -7.54
CA ASP A 147 -6.04 3.87 -7.24
C ASP A 147 -5.82 4.29 -5.76
N GLY A 148 -6.79 4.07 -4.87
CA GLY A 148 -6.67 4.31 -3.44
C GLY A 148 -6.30 3.04 -2.66
N HIS A 149 -5.86 3.19 -1.41
CA HIS A 149 -5.40 2.09 -0.55
C HIS A 149 -6.28 1.93 0.70
N LEU A 150 -7.59 1.84 0.50
CA LEU A 150 -8.55 1.47 1.55
C LEU A 150 -8.59 -0.05 1.76
N GLY A 151 -9.25 -0.44 2.83
CA GLY A 151 -9.59 -1.83 3.12
C GLY A 151 -10.54 -1.87 4.31
N PRO A 152 -10.99 -3.07 4.73
CA PRO A 152 -11.88 -3.22 5.88
C PRO A 152 -11.24 -2.71 7.18
N GLY A 153 -12.11 -2.39 8.14
CA GLY A 153 -11.72 -2.09 9.52
C GLY A 153 -11.39 -3.38 10.27
N TYR A 154 -10.47 -3.29 11.23
CA TYR A 154 -10.12 -4.42 12.09
C TYR A 154 -9.43 -3.94 13.38
N PRO A 155 -9.52 -4.73 14.47
CA PRO A 155 -8.81 -4.44 15.71
C PRO A 155 -7.29 -4.45 15.49
N ILE A 156 -6.61 -3.39 15.93
CA ILE A 156 -5.15 -3.27 15.90
C ILE A 156 -4.67 -2.36 17.02
N THR A 157 -3.62 -2.77 17.74
CA THR A 157 -3.04 -1.99 18.85
C THR A 157 -2.03 -0.94 18.35
N PRO A 158 -1.71 0.10 19.14
CA PRO A 158 -0.66 1.06 18.79
C PRO A 158 0.72 0.41 18.57
N GLU A 159 1.04 -0.65 19.31
CA GLU A 159 2.29 -1.39 19.14
C GLU A 159 2.32 -2.14 17.79
N GLN A 160 1.22 -2.80 17.42
CA GLN A 160 1.08 -3.46 16.11
C GLN A 160 1.18 -2.44 14.96
N LYS A 161 0.66 -1.21 15.14
CA LYS A 161 0.86 -0.11 14.16
C LYS A 161 2.34 0.28 14.02
N ARG A 162 3.11 0.28 15.11
CA ARG A 162 4.57 0.55 15.07
C ARG A 162 5.32 -0.56 14.32
N PHE A 163 4.98 -1.83 14.56
CA PHE A 163 5.55 -2.95 13.81
C PHE A 163 5.17 -2.90 12.32
N ALA A 164 3.92 -2.53 12.00
CA ALA A 164 3.49 -2.33 10.62
C ALA A 164 4.29 -1.23 9.92
N ASN A 165 4.54 -0.13 10.61
CA ASN A 165 5.36 0.97 10.08
C ASN A 165 6.81 0.51 9.84
N LEU A 166 7.39 -0.25 10.77
CA LEU A 166 8.74 -0.79 10.60
C LEU A 166 8.85 -1.77 9.42
N LEU A 167 7.84 -2.64 9.26
CA LEU A 167 7.78 -3.59 8.16
C LEU A 167 7.62 -2.88 6.80
N ALA A 168 6.71 -1.89 6.72
CA ALA A 168 6.51 -1.08 5.53
C ALA A 168 7.76 -0.25 5.18
N HIS A 169 8.36 0.44 6.16
CA HIS A 169 9.61 1.18 5.96
C HIS A 169 10.76 0.29 5.51
N SER A 170 10.80 -0.95 6.00
CA SER A 170 11.79 -1.95 5.57
C SER A 170 11.58 -2.37 4.12
N ALA A 171 10.33 -2.58 3.70
CA ALA A 171 9.97 -2.83 2.31
C ALA A 171 10.38 -1.64 1.43
N GLU A 172 9.95 -0.42 1.76
CA GLU A 172 10.29 0.81 1.05
C GLU A 172 11.81 1.02 0.89
N SER A 173 12.57 0.80 1.96
CA SER A 173 14.04 0.89 1.94
C SER A 173 14.65 -0.14 1.00
N PHE A 174 14.15 -1.38 1.00
CA PHE A 174 14.59 -2.42 0.08
C PHE A 174 14.27 -2.03 -1.37
N LEU A 175 13.09 -1.48 -1.64
CA LEU A 175 12.70 -1.02 -2.97
C LEU A 175 13.65 0.07 -3.49
N LEU A 176 13.92 1.08 -2.68
CA LEU A 176 14.88 2.12 -3.07
C LEU A 176 16.29 1.53 -3.29
N ALA A 177 16.72 0.59 -2.45
CA ALA A 177 18.00 -0.08 -2.61
C ALA A 177 18.06 -0.95 -3.88
N HIS A 178 16.94 -1.58 -4.27
CA HIS A 178 16.80 -2.33 -5.51
C HIS A 178 16.98 -1.42 -6.73
N GLU A 179 16.37 -0.23 -6.74
CA GLU A 179 16.59 0.77 -7.80
C GLU A 179 18.04 1.25 -7.87
N PHE A 180 18.71 1.40 -6.72
CA PHE A 180 20.16 1.63 -6.68
C PHE A 180 20.97 0.44 -7.23
N GLY A 181 20.45 -0.78 -7.08
CA GLY A 181 21.00 -1.99 -7.70
C GLY A 181 21.04 -1.84 -9.22
N HIS A 182 19.93 -1.46 -9.86
CA HIS A 182 19.89 -1.15 -11.29
C HIS A 182 20.88 -0.05 -11.68
N ALA A 183 20.96 1.03 -10.89
CA ALA A 183 21.92 2.10 -11.16
C ALA A 183 23.38 1.60 -11.11
N LEU A 184 23.72 0.71 -10.18
CA LEU A 184 25.07 0.15 -10.07
C LEU A 184 25.38 -0.80 -11.23
N VAL A 185 24.40 -1.58 -11.67
CA VAL A 185 24.54 -2.44 -12.86
C VAL A 185 24.79 -1.58 -14.11
N ALA A 186 24.04 -0.49 -14.27
CA ALA A 186 24.23 0.48 -15.37
C ALA A 186 25.64 1.08 -15.36
N LEU A 187 26.15 1.48 -14.19
CA LEU A 187 27.49 2.05 -14.04
C LEU A 187 28.60 1.07 -14.43
N ASN A 188 28.34 -0.24 -14.33
CA ASN A 188 29.26 -1.29 -14.76
C ASN A 188 29.05 -1.72 -16.22
N GLY A 189 28.23 -0.99 -16.98
CA GLY A 189 28.04 -1.19 -18.42
C GLY A 189 27.08 -2.32 -18.79
N ASP A 190 26.20 -2.76 -17.88
CA ASP A 190 25.22 -3.84 -18.11
C ASP A 190 25.85 -5.18 -18.56
N MET A 191 27.10 -5.42 -18.14
CA MET A 191 27.85 -6.63 -18.49
C MET A 191 27.84 -7.65 -17.35
N GLY A 192 27.64 -8.91 -17.70
CA GLY A 192 27.79 -10.04 -16.80
C GLY A 192 29.26 -10.32 -16.47
N MET A 193 29.49 -11.22 -15.50
CA MET A 193 30.84 -11.65 -15.10
C MET A 193 31.62 -12.34 -16.22
N ASP A 194 30.93 -12.82 -17.26
CA ASP A 194 31.47 -13.43 -18.47
C ASP A 194 31.72 -12.42 -19.60
N GLY A 195 31.44 -11.13 -19.37
CA GLY A 195 31.59 -10.07 -20.36
C GLY A 195 30.51 -10.07 -21.44
N LEU A 196 29.38 -10.77 -21.22
CA LEU A 196 28.22 -10.71 -22.11
C LEU A 196 27.16 -9.74 -21.55
N PRO A 197 26.32 -9.12 -22.40
CA PRO A 197 25.18 -8.34 -21.94
C PRO A 197 24.26 -9.20 -21.07
N ILE A 198 23.89 -8.68 -19.90
CA ILE A 198 22.92 -9.37 -19.04
C ILE A 198 21.51 -9.29 -19.63
N THR A 199 20.73 -10.33 -19.42
CA THR A 199 19.29 -10.31 -19.71
C THR A 199 18.54 -9.50 -18.66
N ALA A 200 17.34 -8.99 -18.97
CA ALA A 200 16.50 -8.29 -18.01
C ALA A 200 16.24 -9.11 -16.73
N ALA A 201 16.00 -10.41 -16.87
CA ALA A 201 15.81 -11.30 -15.72
C ALA A 201 17.07 -11.44 -14.83
N GLN A 202 18.27 -11.39 -15.43
CA GLN A 202 19.53 -11.39 -14.70
C GLN A 202 19.79 -10.03 -14.04
N GLU A 203 19.45 -8.94 -14.71
CA GLU A 203 19.52 -7.58 -14.15
C GLU A 203 18.66 -7.47 -12.90
N GLU A 204 17.40 -7.89 -12.95
CA GLU A 204 16.47 -7.90 -11.80
C GLU A 204 17.01 -8.71 -10.62
N ALA A 205 17.51 -9.93 -10.88
CA ALA A 205 18.08 -10.78 -9.85
C ALA A 205 19.36 -10.18 -9.23
N LEU A 206 20.15 -9.48 -10.04
CA LEU A 206 21.34 -8.77 -9.55
C LEU A 206 20.96 -7.52 -8.76
N ALA A 207 19.96 -6.76 -9.21
CA ALA A 207 19.41 -5.61 -8.50
C ALA A 207 18.84 -6.00 -7.13
N ASP A 208 18.13 -7.12 -7.04
CA ASP A 208 17.68 -7.71 -5.76
C ASP A 208 18.84 -8.02 -4.82
N ARG A 209 19.87 -8.71 -5.33
CA ARG A 209 21.03 -9.10 -4.54
C ARG A 209 21.81 -7.85 -4.07
N LEU A 210 22.06 -6.90 -4.95
CA LEU A 210 22.75 -5.66 -4.60
C LEU A 210 21.91 -4.82 -3.64
N GLY A 211 20.61 -4.70 -3.89
CA GLY A 211 19.67 -3.94 -3.07
C GLY A 211 19.59 -4.49 -1.65
N LEU A 212 19.35 -5.79 -1.48
CA LEU A 212 19.33 -6.38 -0.15
C LEU A 212 20.70 -6.30 0.55
N HIS A 213 21.83 -6.43 -0.18
CA HIS A 213 23.16 -6.29 0.41
C HIS A 213 23.41 -4.87 0.94
N MET A 214 23.13 -3.85 0.12
CA MET A 214 23.25 -2.44 0.52
C MET A 214 22.34 -2.13 1.70
N TYR A 215 21.10 -2.62 1.67
CA TYR A 215 20.12 -2.41 2.72
C TYR A 215 20.54 -3.04 4.06
N LEU A 216 20.90 -4.33 4.08
CA LEU A 216 21.32 -5.00 5.32
C LEU A 216 22.63 -4.39 5.86
N THR A 217 23.56 -4.04 4.98
CA THR A 217 24.81 -3.35 5.37
C THR A 217 24.49 -2.02 6.05
N ALA A 218 23.57 -1.24 5.48
CA ALA A 218 23.16 0.03 6.09
C ALA A 218 22.54 -0.15 7.48
N ARG A 219 21.72 -1.18 7.69
CA ARG A 219 21.07 -1.48 8.99
C ARG A 219 22.04 -2.01 10.05
N THR A 220 23.17 -2.56 9.64
CA THR A 220 24.17 -3.18 10.53
C THR A 220 25.46 -2.37 10.68
N ALA A 221 25.66 -1.33 9.87
CA ALA A 221 26.91 -0.55 9.77
C ALA A 221 27.44 0.00 11.12
N ASN A 222 26.57 0.24 12.10
CA ASN A 222 26.94 0.80 13.41
C ASN A 222 26.45 -0.06 14.59
N VAL A 223 26.11 -1.33 14.36
CA VAL A 223 25.49 -2.17 15.38
C VAL A 223 26.39 -3.37 15.66
N VAL A 224 27.02 -3.39 16.84
CA VAL A 224 27.97 -4.45 17.24
C VAL A 224 27.26 -5.80 17.45
N ASN A 225 25.98 -5.80 17.83
CA ASN A 225 25.13 -6.99 17.94
C ASN A 225 23.70 -6.62 17.54
N PRO A 226 23.32 -6.77 16.26
CA PRO A 226 21.96 -6.45 15.83
C PRO A 226 20.96 -7.36 16.54
N GLU A 227 19.88 -6.77 17.05
CA GLU A 227 18.79 -7.52 17.65
C GLU A 227 18.18 -8.47 16.60
N PRO A 228 18.15 -9.80 16.84
CA PRO A 228 17.71 -10.77 15.84
C PRO A 228 16.30 -10.51 15.33
N LEU A 229 15.38 -10.11 16.20
CA LEU A 229 14.01 -9.76 15.83
C LEU A 229 13.96 -8.57 14.85
N LEU A 230 14.75 -7.52 15.11
CA LEU A 230 14.81 -6.35 14.26
C LEU A 230 15.40 -6.68 12.88
N LEU A 231 16.45 -7.51 12.84
CA LEU A 231 17.03 -7.98 11.57
C LEU A 231 16.04 -8.87 10.79
N SER A 232 15.28 -9.72 11.50
CA SER A 232 14.21 -10.53 10.90
C SER A 232 13.11 -9.65 10.30
N LEU A 233 12.70 -8.58 11.00
CA LEU A 233 11.75 -7.58 10.50
C LEU A 233 12.26 -6.86 9.25
N HIS A 234 13.53 -6.46 9.24
CA HIS A 234 14.14 -5.82 8.08
C HIS A 234 14.13 -6.74 6.86
N PHE A 235 14.54 -7.99 7.02
CA PHE A 235 14.53 -8.96 5.93
C PHE A 235 13.10 -9.34 5.50
N ALA A 236 12.17 -9.47 6.45
CA ALA A 236 10.75 -9.68 6.17
C ALA A 236 10.12 -8.56 5.35
N GLY A 237 10.57 -7.31 5.54
CA GLY A 237 10.15 -6.19 4.69
C GLY A 237 10.59 -6.35 3.23
N ALA A 238 11.80 -6.85 2.98
CA ALA A 238 12.28 -7.12 1.62
C ALA A 238 11.45 -8.23 0.93
N GLU A 239 11.14 -9.32 1.64
CA GLU A 239 10.25 -10.36 1.11
C GLU A 239 8.81 -9.85 0.92
N LEU A 240 8.30 -9.02 1.84
CA LEU A 240 6.98 -8.40 1.71
C LEU A 240 6.86 -7.62 0.41
N ALA A 241 7.87 -6.83 0.05
CA ALA A 241 7.87 -6.06 -1.18
C ALA A 241 7.73 -6.96 -2.42
N LEU A 242 8.49 -8.05 -2.49
CA LEU A 242 8.41 -9.03 -3.58
C LEU A 242 7.07 -9.76 -3.63
N GLN A 243 6.52 -10.13 -2.46
CA GLN A 243 5.21 -10.78 -2.38
C GLN A 243 4.08 -9.85 -2.82
N VAL A 244 4.14 -8.58 -2.43
CA VAL A 244 3.18 -7.55 -2.87
C VAL A 244 3.21 -7.42 -4.39
N TRP A 245 4.40 -7.32 -4.99
CA TRP A 245 4.53 -7.25 -6.44
C TRP A 245 4.06 -8.50 -7.18
N ASP A 246 4.23 -9.69 -6.60
CA ASP A 246 3.70 -10.93 -7.20
C ASP A 246 2.18 -10.84 -7.36
N VAL A 247 1.49 -10.40 -6.31
CA VAL A 247 0.04 -10.24 -6.31
C VAL A 247 -0.39 -9.14 -7.28
N MET A 248 0.30 -8.00 -7.32
CA MET A 248 0.04 -6.93 -8.30
C MET A 248 0.18 -7.43 -9.74
N SER A 249 1.23 -8.21 -10.01
CA SER A 249 1.49 -8.83 -11.32
C SER A 249 0.36 -9.76 -11.74
N LYS A 250 -0.12 -10.60 -10.82
CA LYS A 250 -1.25 -11.52 -11.04
C LYS A 250 -2.55 -10.78 -11.34
N LEU A 251 -2.79 -9.68 -10.64
CA LEU A 251 -3.95 -8.80 -10.86
C LEU A 251 -3.81 -7.89 -12.08
N LYS A 252 -2.67 -7.92 -12.77
CA LYS A 252 -2.34 -7.04 -13.91
C LYS A 252 -2.50 -5.55 -13.55
N MET A 253 -2.19 -5.22 -12.30
CA MET A 253 -2.14 -3.83 -11.87
C MET A 253 -1.07 -3.10 -12.67
N PRO A 254 -1.29 -1.83 -13.05
CA PRO A 254 -0.29 -1.06 -13.76
C PRO A 254 0.91 -0.76 -12.84
N PHE A 255 2.06 -1.35 -13.13
CA PHE A 255 3.36 -0.95 -12.62
C PHE A 255 4.37 -0.94 -13.78
N VAL A 256 5.48 -0.20 -13.63
CA VAL A 256 6.40 0.13 -14.72
C VAL A 256 6.89 -1.13 -15.45
N ASP A 257 6.91 -1.03 -16.79
CA ASP A 257 7.15 -2.13 -17.73
C ASP A 257 8.47 -2.89 -17.45
N GLY A 258 8.38 -4.22 -17.31
CA GLY A 258 9.53 -5.10 -17.16
C GLY A 258 9.16 -6.58 -17.21
N VAL A 259 10.05 -7.41 -17.75
CA VAL A 259 9.96 -8.87 -17.59
C VAL A 259 10.58 -9.21 -16.23
N HIS A 260 9.78 -9.10 -15.17
CA HIS A 260 10.25 -9.48 -13.84
C HIS A 260 10.27 -11.00 -13.71
N PRO A 261 11.35 -11.60 -13.18
CA PRO A 261 11.34 -13.00 -12.77
C PRO A 261 10.22 -13.26 -11.75
N PRO A 262 9.68 -14.49 -11.69
CA PRO A 262 8.66 -14.84 -10.69
C PRO A 262 9.12 -14.51 -9.27
N ALA A 263 8.24 -13.93 -8.43
CA ALA A 263 8.64 -13.47 -7.10
C ALA A 263 9.22 -14.59 -6.23
N ARG A 264 8.68 -15.82 -6.32
CA ARG A 264 9.25 -16.99 -5.64
C ARG A 264 10.72 -17.25 -5.98
N ALA A 265 11.11 -17.04 -7.24
CA ALA A 265 12.51 -17.19 -7.66
C ALA A 265 13.39 -16.07 -7.06
N ARG A 266 12.88 -14.84 -7.05
CA ARG A 266 13.54 -13.68 -6.45
C ARG A 266 13.72 -13.84 -4.93
N ILE A 267 12.68 -14.24 -4.21
CA ILE A 267 12.69 -14.54 -2.76
C ILE A 267 13.72 -15.64 -2.44
N LYS A 268 13.77 -16.71 -3.24
CA LYS A 268 14.81 -17.75 -3.08
C LYS A 268 16.21 -17.17 -3.21
N GLY A 269 16.41 -16.24 -4.15
CA GLY A 269 17.66 -15.49 -4.30
C GLY A 269 18.00 -14.64 -3.07
N LEU A 270 17.02 -13.91 -2.53
CA LEU A 270 17.19 -13.12 -1.30
C LEU A 270 17.59 -14.00 -0.11
N ARG A 271 16.91 -15.14 0.09
CA ARG A 271 17.23 -16.09 1.18
C ARG A 271 18.62 -16.70 1.02
N ALA A 272 19.02 -17.05 -0.21
CA ALA A 272 20.36 -17.55 -0.48
C ALA A 272 21.43 -16.52 -0.15
N MET A 273 21.17 -15.23 -0.43
CA MET A 273 22.09 -14.18 -0.03
C MET A 273 22.06 -13.89 1.48
N LEU A 274 20.91 -13.94 2.14
CA LEU A 274 20.84 -13.82 3.60
C LEU A 274 21.71 -14.89 4.28
N ARG A 275 21.77 -16.12 3.73
CA ARG A 275 22.67 -17.17 4.23
C ARG A 275 24.14 -16.75 4.20
N GLU A 276 24.56 -15.98 3.20
CA GLU A 276 25.93 -15.45 3.09
C GLU A 276 26.24 -14.41 4.17
N PHE A 277 25.21 -13.77 4.75
CA PHE A 277 25.33 -12.73 5.79
C PHE A 277 25.34 -13.26 7.22
N VAL A 278 24.97 -14.52 7.45
CA VAL A 278 24.81 -15.08 8.79
C VAL A 278 25.81 -16.20 9.07
N GLU A 279 26.26 -16.27 10.31
CA GLU A 279 27.33 -17.19 10.73
C GLU A 279 26.86 -18.65 10.82
N SER A 280 25.59 -18.88 11.17
CA SER A 280 25.05 -20.21 11.45
C SER A 280 23.65 -20.42 10.90
N ASP A 281 23.27 -21.69 10.74
CA ASP A 281 21.93 -22.07 10.27
C ASP A 281 20.87 -21.78 11.34
N GLU A 282 21.23 -21.81 12.64
CA GLU A 282 20.33 -21.46 13.73
C GLU A 282 19.89 -19.98 13.66
N ILE A 283 20.83 -19.07 13.41
CA ILE A 283 20.54 -17.64 13.23
C ILE A 283 19.69 -17.45 11.98
N LEU A 284 20.03 -18.14 10.88
CA LEU A 284 19.24 -18.08 9.66
C LEU A 284 17.79 -18.50 9.92
N ASP A 285 17.57 -19.63 10.59
CA ASP A 285 16.24 -20.13 10.88
C ASP A 285 15.44 -19.18 11.77
N GLU A 286 16.09 -18.52 12.73
CA GLU A 286 15.49 -17.47 13.54
C GLU A 286 15.06 -16.27 12.68
N LEU A 287 15.95 -15.76 11.82
CA LEU A 287 15.65 -14.64 10.93
C LEU A 287 14.55 -14.96 9.91
N LEU A 288 14.45 -16.22 9.49
CA LEU A 288 13.46 -16.67 8.51
C LEU A 288 12.08 -16.97 9.12
N ARG A 289 11.88 -16.95 10.44
CA ARG A 289 10.57 -17.23 11.06
C ARG A 289 9.47 -16.31 10.55
N LEU A 290 9.70 -15.00 10.64
CA LEU A 290 8.72 -13.99 10.20
C LEU A 290 8.50 -14.00 8.68
N PRO A 291 9.55 -13.99 7.82
CA PRO A 291 9.38 -14.09 6.37
C PRO A 291 8.62 -15.34 5.92
N LYS A 292 8.88 -16.51 6.52
CA LYS A 292 8.13 -17.75 6.23
C LYS A 292 6.64 -17.57 6.55
N LEU A 293 6.29 -16.96 7.67
CA LEU A 293 4.90 -16.67 8.03
C LEU A 293 4.21 -15.70 7.05
N LEU A 294 4.96 -14.70 6.55
CA LEU A 294 4.47 -13.82 5.49
C LEU A 294 4.23 -14.58 4.19
N GLU A 295 5.18 -15.41 3.76
CA GLU A 295 5.06 -16.25 2.55
C GLU A 295 3.82 -17.14 2.62
N GLU A 296 3.58 -17.84 3.73
CA GLU A 296 2.39 -18.67 3.86
C GLU A 296 1.08 -17.86 3.84
N THR A 297 1.10 -16.60 4.25
CA THR A 297 -0.06 -15.70 4.15
C THR A 297 -0.29 -15.30 2.69
N PHE A 298 0.76 -14.91 1.99
CA PHE A 298 0.66 -14.49 0.58
C PHE A 298 0.38 -15.66 -0.37
N ASP A 299 0.73 -16.89 0.01
CA ASP A 299 0.27 -18.08 -0.69
C ASP A 299 -1.26 -18.23 -0.64
N GLU A 300 -1.89 -17.83 0.47
CA GLU A 300 -3.36 -17.80 0.59
C GLU A 300 -3.97 -16.65 -0.23
N VAL A 301 -3.39 -15.44 -0.13
CA VAL A 301 -3.79 -14.27 -0.92
C VAL A 301 -3.73 -14.59 -2.41
N THR A 302 -2.61 -15.15 -2.85
CA THR A 302 -2.40 -15.60 -4.24
C THR A 302 -3.43 -16.63 -4.65
N ARG A 303 -3.77 -17.59 -3.77
CA ARG A 303 -4.80 -18.59 -4.06
C ARG A 303 -6.17 -17.95 -4.27
N ILE A 304 -6.54 -16.97 -3.46
CA ILE A 304 -7.79 -16.21 -3.60
C ILE A 304 -7.80 -15.44 -4.93
N VAL A 305 -6.69 -14.78 -5.27
CA VAL A 305 -6.53 -13.99 -6.50
C VAL A 305 -6.55 -14.88 -7.76
N ASP A 306 -5.76 -15.95 -7.78
CA ASP A 306 -5.67 -16.89 -8.91
C ASP A 306 -6.96 -17.70 -9.10
N ALA A 307 -7.74 -17.92 -8.04
CA ALA A 307 -8.97 -18.68 -8.12
C ALA A 307 -10.01 -18.06 -9.06
N GLY A 308 -9.92 -16.76 -9.40
CA GLY A 308 -10.58 -16.14 -10.55
C GLY A 308 -12.05 -16.54 -10.80
N GLY A 309 -12.84 -16.77 -9.73
CA GLY A 309 -14.18 -17.37 -9.81
C GLY A 309 -14.37 -18.70 -9.04
N GLY A 310 -13.39 -19.14 -8.24
CA GLY A 310 -13.51 -20.32 -7.37
C GLY A 310 -14.46 -20.11 -6.18
N GLU A 311 -14.52 -21.10 -5.29
CA GLU A 311 -15.38 -21.07 -4.09
C GLU A 311 -15.15 -19.81 -3.23
N HIS A 312 -13.89 -19.39 -3.05
CA HIS A 312 -13.55 -18.17 -2.32
C HIS A 312 -14.11 -16.90 -2.97
N THR A 313 -13.96 -16.74 -4.29
CA THR A 313 -14.56 -15.60 -5.01
C THR A 313 -16.08 -15.61 -4.89
N THR A 314 -16.70 -16.79 -4.97
CA THR A 314 -18.16 -16.94 -4.84
C THR A 314 -18.66 -16.55 -3.43
N VAL A 315 -17.92 -16.96 -2.38
CA VAL A 315 -18.23 -16.58 -1.00
C VAL A 315 -18.09 -15.07 -0.80
N PHE A 316 -17.00 -14.47 -1.29
CA PHE A 316 -16.79 -13.02 -1.16
C PHE A 316 -17.82 -12.21 -1.96
N ASP A 317 -18.16 -12.65 -3.18
CA ASP A 317 -19.22 -12.03 -3.97
C ASP A 317 -20.58 -12.15 -3.29
N GLN A 318 -20.86 -13.29 -2.65
CA GLN A 318 -22.10 -13.48 -1.91
C GLN A 318 -22.16 -12.58 -0.67
N GLN A 319 -21.08 -12.50 0.11
CA GLN A 319 -20.97 -11.60 1.27
C GLN A 319 -21.09 -10.13 0.87
N GLY A 320 -20.45 -9.72 -0.24
CA GLY A 320 -20.58 -8.37 -0.77
C GLY A 320 -22.00 -8.06 -1.23
N LYS A 321 -22.70 -9.00 -1.87
CA LYS A 321 -24.13 -8.86 -2.22
C LYS A 321 -25.02 -8.75 -0.99
N GLU A 322 -24.76 -9.56 0.03
CA GLU A 322 -25.49 -9.51 1.31
C GLU A 322 -25.30 -8.15 1.99
N LEU A 323 -24.08 -7.62 1.98
CA LEU A 323 -23.77 -6.29 2.50
C LEU A 323 -24.51 -5.19 1.70
N VAL A 324 -24.47 -5.25 0.37
CA VAL A 324 -25.19 -4.32 -0.51
C VAL A 324 -26.70 -4.37 -0.22
N LEU A 325 -27.29 -5.55 -0.06
CA LEU A 325 -28.70 -5.71 0.31
C LEU A 325 -29.01 -5.12 1.69
N ALA A 326 -28.13 -5.31 2.67
CA ALA A 326 -28.27 -4.72 4.00
C ALA A 326 -28.24 -3.19 3.96
N ILE A 327 -27.32 -2.60 3.18
CA ILE A 327 -27.23 -1.14 3.00
C ILE A 327 -28.50 -0.61 2.32
N HIS A 328 -29.00 -1.28 1.26
CA HIS A 328 -30.26 -0.88 0.62
C HIS A 328 -31.46 -0.99 1.56
N ALA A 329 -31.54 -2.04 2.38
CA ALA A 329 -32.61 -2.17 3.37
C ALA A 329 -32.55 -1.05 4.44
N SER A 330 -31.35 -0.68 4.88
CA SER A 330 -31.14 0.44 5.81
C SER A 330 -31.51 1.79 5.17
N LEU A 331 -31.09 2.02 3.91
CA LEU A 331 -31.49 3.19 3.12
C LEU A 331 -33.01 3.31 3.02
N ASP A 332 -33.71 2.22 2.73
CA ASP A 332 -35.17 2.22 2.54
C ASP A 332 -35.91 2.54 3.82
N LYS A 333 -35.50 1.88 4.90
CA LYS A 333 -35.99 2.13 6.24
C LYS A 333 -35.82 3.62 6.62
N CYS A 334 -34.63 4.17 6.39
CA CYS A 334 -34.30 5.54 6.83
C CYS A 334 -34.79 6.64 5.86
N ALA A 335 -35.11 6.30 4.61
CA ALA A 335 -35.57 7.24 3.59
C ALA A 335 -37.10 7.33 3.48
N ALA A 336 -37.85 6.47 4.18
CA ALA A 336 -39.31 6.34 4.06
C ALA A 336 -40.08 7.59 4.51
N GLU A 337 -39.55 8.33 5.49
CA GLU A 337 -40.19 9.50 6.07
C GLU A 337 -39.91 10.79 5.27
N THR A 338 -40.72 11.85 5.49
CA THR A 338 -40.49 13.15 4.81
C THR A 338 -39.10 13.73 5.14
N ILE A 339 -38.66 13.54 6.38
CA ILE A 339 -37.31 13.88 6.84
C ILE A 339 -36.56 12.55 7.05
N PRO A 340 -35.47 12.28 6.31
CA PRO A 340 -34.72 11.04 6.48
C PRO A 340 -34.15 10.87 7.90
N ASP A 341 -34.07 9.64 8.38
CA ASP A 341 -33.38 9.30 9.64
C ASP A 341 -31.87 9.20 9.41
N TYR A 342 -31.22 10.36 9.44
CA TYR A 342 -29.77 10.48 9.24
C TYR A 342 -28.97 9.79 10.35
N VAL A 343 -29.44 9.86 11.60
CA VAL A 343 -28.67 9.37 12.76
C VAL A 343 -28.55 7.85 12.71
N THR A 344 -29.68 7.16 12.52
CA THR A 344 -29.68 5.70 12.42
C THR A 344 -28.90 5.24 11.20
N PHE A 345 -29.14 5.87 10.03
CA PHE A 345 -28.44 5.48 8.80
C PHE A 345 -26.93 5.65 8.92
N TYR A 346 -26.44 6.77 9.45
CA TYR A 346 -24.99 7.00 9.55
C TYR A 346 -24.32 6.03 10.50
N SER A 347 -24.96 5.70 11.63
CA SER A 347 -24.44 4.69 12.55
C SER A 347 -24.34 3.32 11.88
N GLU A 348 -25.42 2.86 11.23
CA GLU A 348 -25.45 1.54 10.57
C GLU A 348 -24.49 1.50 9.35
N ALA A 349 -24.43 2.59 8.58
CA ALA A 349 -23.61 2.66 7.37
C ALA A 349 -22.11 2.64 7.67
N VAL A 350 -21.65 3.27 8.74
CA VAL A 350 -20.23 3.19 9.15
C VAL A 350 -19.85 1.73 9.46
N ASP A 351 -20.72 1.00 10.15
CA ASP A 351 -20.50 -0.43 10.43
C ASP A 351 -20.48 -1.27 9.15
N PHE A 352 -21.34 -0.96 8.18
CA PHE A 352 -21.30 -1.62 6.87
C PHE A 352 -20.00 -1.34 6.11
N MET A 353 -19.56 -0.08 6.07
CA MET A 353 -18.32 0.30 5.37
C MET A 353 -17.08 -0.33 5.99
N ASN A 354 -17.11 -0.62 7.29
CA ASN A 354 -16.01 -1.30 7.99
C ASN A 354 -15.89 -2.79 7.64
N GLN A 355 -16.93 -3.44 7.13
CA GLN A 355 -16.91 -4.87 6.80
C GLN A 355 -16.08 -5.19 5.55
N GLY A 356 -15.97 -4.22 4.62
CA GLY A 356 -15.23 -4.38 3.37
C GLY A 356 -16.08 -4.17 2.13
N TYR A 357 -15.66 -4.77 1.01
CA TYR A 357 -16.39 -4.79 -0.27
C TYR A 357 -16.75 -3.41 -0.82
N ALA A 358 -15.93 -2.40 -0.50
CA ALA A 358 -16.24 -1.01 -0.82
C ALA A 358 -16.47 -0.78 -2.32
N HIS A 359 -15.91 -1.62 -3.21
CA HIS A 359 -16.12 -1.52 -4.67
C HIS A 359 -17.56 -1.88 -5.05
N GLN A 360 -18.13 -2.92 -4.44
CA GLN A 360 -19.54 -3.29 -4.62
C GLN A 360 -20.43 -2.23 -4.00
N VAL A 361 -20.08 -1.69 -2.83
CA VAL A 361 -20.83 -0.58 -2.22
C VAL A 361 -20.83 0.65 -3.13
N LEU A 362 -19.67 1.04 -3.67
CA LEU A 362 -19.55 2.16 -4.61
C LEU A 362 -20.39 1.93 -5.87
N SER A 363 -20.28 0.75 -6.48
CA SER A 363 -20.96 0.42 -7.74
C SER A 363 -22.46 0.21 -7.56
N ASP A 364 -22.86 -0.61 -6.60
CA ASP A 364 -24.22 -1.11 -6.45
C ASP A 364 -25.08 -0.30 -5.48
N VAL A 365 -24.48 0.59 -4.69
CA VAL A 365 -25.22 1.53 -3.83
C VAL A 365 -25.05 2.94 -4.35
N PHE A 366 -23.85 3.52 -4.25
CA PHE A 366 -23.63 4.95 -4.53
C PHE A 366 -23.93 5.31 -6.00
N ASN A 367 -23.32 4.60 -6.96
CA ASN A 367 -23.53 4.88 -8.38
C ASN A 367 -25.00 4.64 -8.79
N LYS A 368 -25.65 3.59 -8.28
CA LYS A 368 -27.06 3.29 -8.60
C LYS A 368 -28.01 4.36 -8.05
N VAL A 369 -27.88 4.73 -6.77
CA VAL A 369 -28.71 5.77 -6.17
C VAL A 369 -28.47 7.13 -6.83
N ALA A 370 -27.21 7.44 -7.20
CA ALA A 370 -26.90 8.63 -7.98
C ALA A 370 -27.62 8.60 -9.35
N ALA A 371 -27.55 7.49 -10.08
CA ALA A 371 -28.21 7.35 -11.38
C ALA A 371 -29.75 7.46 -11.28
N GLU A 372 -30.35 6.85 -10.24
CA GLU A 372 -31.79 7.00 -9.97
C GLU A 372 -32.19 8.45 -9.73
N PHE A 373 -31.37 9.20 -8.97
CA PHE A 373 -31.59 10.62 -8.73
C PHE A 373 -31.39 11.47 -10.00
N ALA A 374 -30.44 11.12 -10.86
CA ALA A 374 -30.22 11.81 -12.14
C ALA A 374 -31.47 11.78 -13.02
N VAL A 375 -32.09 10.60 -13.12
CA VAL A 375 -33.35 10.41 -13.87
C VAL A 375 -34.46 11.23 -13.25
N LEU A 376 -34.58 11.23 -11.92
CA LEU A 376 -35.57 12.04 -11.21
C LEU A 376 -35.40 13.54 -11.49
N ARG A 377 -34.16 14.05 -11.40
CA ARG A 377 -33.84 15.46 -11.65
C ARG A 377 -34.22 15.89 -13.07
N ALA A 378 -34.08 15.01 -14.06
CA ALA A 378 -34.43 15.29 -15.45
C ALA A 378 -35.95 15.40 -15.70
N GLN A 379 -36.80 14.87 -14.80
CA GLN A 379 -38.26 14.82 -14.94
C GLN A 379 -38.97 16.05 -14.32
N LEU A 380 -38.32 17.22 -14.32
CA LEU A 380 -38.79 18.47 -13.69
C LEU A 380 -40.32 18.68 -13.80
N GLY A 381 -41.01 18.62 -12.67
CA GLY A 381 -42.43 19.04 -12.54
C GLY A 381 -43.43 17.99 -12.05
N HIS A 382 -43.04 16.71 -11.94
CA HIS A 382 -43.91 15.64 -11.45
C HIS A 382 -43.23 14.84 -10.33
N PHE A 383 -43.34 15.31 -9.08
CA PHE A 383 -42.85 14.60 -7.90
C PHE A 383 -43.97 13.73 -7.30
N GLY A 384 -43.90 12.42 -7.51
CA GLY A 384 -44.71 11.43 -6.80
C GLY A 384 -44.08 10.96 -5.49
N ALA A 385 -44.80 10.14 -4.72
CA ALA A 385 -44.28 9.57 -3.47
C ALA A 385 -43.02 8.70 -3.68
N GLY A 386 -42.92 7.97 -4.79
CA GLY A 386 -41.73 7.21 -5.15
C GLY A 386 -40.50 8.07 -5.46
N ASP A 387 -40.72 9.34 -5.81
CA ASP A 387 -39.64 10.29 -6.09
C ASP A 387 -39.05 10.88 -4.81
N LEU A 388 -39.90 11.07 -3.79
CA LEU A 388 -39.45 11.46 -2.45
C LEU A 388 -38.50 10.42 -1.86
N LEU A 389 -38.81 9.12 -2.01
CA LEU A 389 -37.94 8.04 -1.53
C LEU A 389 -36.56 8.09 -2.20
N LYS A 390 -36.52 8.18 -3.54
CA LYS A 390 -35.25 8.27 -4.30
C LYS A 390 -34.43 9.50 -3.90
N PHE A 391 -35.09 10.65 -3.75
CA PHE A 391 -34.43 11.87 -3.30
C PHE A 391 -33.87 11.73 -1.87
N ASN A 392 -34.63 11.10 -0.98
CA ASN A 392 -34.21 10.86 0.40
C ASN A 392 -33.01 9.91 0.49
N ARG A 393 -33.00 8.80 -0.27
CA ARG A 393 -31.84 7.91 -0.39
C ARG A 393 -30.59 8.68 -0.84
N PHE A 394 -30.72 9.54 -1.86
CA PHE A 394 -29.62 10.35 -2.34
C PHE A 394 -29.09 11.34 -1.28
N LYS A 395 -29.98 12.02 -0.54
CA LYS A 395 -29.59 12.90 0.57
C LYS A 395 -28.84 12.15 1.68
N LEU A 396 -29.30 10.95 2.03
CA LEU A 396 -28.63 10.10 3.02
C LEU A 396 -27.20 9.80 2.59
N LEU A 397 -26.99 9.37 1.34
CA LEU A 397 -25.65 9.05 0.82
C LEU A 397 -24.73 10.27 0.70
N ILE A 398 -25.26 11.45 0.31
CA ILE A 398 -24.47 12.69 0.32
C ILE A 398 -23.94 12.97 1.72
N GLY A 399 -24.83 13.03 2.72
CA GLY A 399 -24.37 13.38 4.05
C GLY A 399 -23.55 12.27 4.71
N LEU A 400 -23.73 11.00 4.33
CA LEU A 400 -22.82 9.92 4.71
C LEU A 400 -21.42 10.15 4.15
N SER A 401 -21.29 10.55 2.88
CA SER A 401 -19.98 10.76 2.24
C SER A 401 -19.12 11.78 3.00
N ASP A 402 -19.75 12.79 3.62
CA ASP A 402 -19.06 13.79 4.43
C ASP A 402 -18.49 13.24 5.74
N GLN A 403 -19.05 12.14 6.25
CA GLN A 403 -18.65 11.45 7.48
C GLN A 403 -17.57 10.39 7.24
N LEU A 404 -17.32 10.01 5.99
CA LEU A 404 -16.32 9.00 5.69
C LEU A 404 -14.90 9.56 5.81
N PRO A 405 -13.90 8.74 6.20
CA PRO A 405 -12.51 9.15 6.16
C PRO A 405 -12.01 9.28 4.71
N GLU A 406 -10.94 10.04 4.48
CA GLU A 406 -10.27 9.99 3.18
C GLU A 406 -9.46 8.70 3.02
N PRO A 407 -9.32 8.15 1.81
CA PRO A 407 -9.83 8.64 0.52
C PRO A 407 -11.29 8.27 0.21
N ALA A 408 -11.99 7.56 1.10
CA ALA A 408 -13.36 7.09 0.84
C ALA A 408 -14.30 8.28 0.58
N LYS A 409 -14.24 9.32 1.42
CA LYS A 409 -14.99 10.56 1.23
C LYS A 409 -14.85 11.11 -0.19
N SER A 410 -13.63 11.43 -0.62
CA SER A 410 -13.40 11.99 -1.96
C SER A 410 -13.97 11.10 -3.07
N LEU A 411 -13.79 9.78 -2.98
CA LEU A 411 -14.30 8.83 -3.97
C LEU A 411 -15.83 8.77 -4.03
N PHE A 412 -16.48 8.61 -2.87
CA PHE A 412 -17.94 8.52 -2.80
C PHE A 412 -18.60 9.86 -3.14
N SER A 413 -18.06 10.99 -2.67
CA SER A 413 -18.53 12.32 -3.04
C SER A 413 -18.37 12.57 -4.54
N ALA A 414 -17.27 12.14 -5.18
CA ALA A 414 -17.09 12.27 -6.62
C ALA A 414 -18.11 11.45 -7.42
N SER A 415 -18.47 10.25 -6.97
CA SER A 415 -19.55 9.45 -7.57
C SER A 415 -20.89 10.20 -7.55
N LEU A 416 -21.27 10.77 -6.39
CA LEU A 416 -22.52 11.50 -6.21
C LEU A 416 -22.53 12.84 -6.98
N ALA A 417 -21.40 13.54 -7.04
CA ALA A 417 -21.27 14.84 -7.68
C ALA A 417 -21.46 14.81 -9.21
N ARG A 418 -21.20 13.66 -9.86
CA ARG A 418 -21.45 13.47 -11.32
C ARG A 418 -22.90 13.73 -11.73
N VAL A 419 -23.83 13.71 -10.77
CA VAL A 419 -25.26 13.91 -10.97
C VAL A 419 -25.73 15.31 -10.54
N ALA A 420 -24.92 16.02 -9.74
CA ALA A 420 -25.22 17.36 -9.25
C ALA A 420 -24.86 18.47 -10.26
N ASN A 421 -23.84 18.23 -11.09
CA ASN A 421 -23.53 19.04 -12.27
C ASN A 421 -24.41 18.63 -13.45
#